data_AF-A0A7H8Q117-F1
#
_entry.id   AF-A0A7H8Q117-F1
#
_cell.length_a   1.000
_cell.length_b   1.000
_cell.length_c   1.000
_cell.angle_alpha   90.00
_cell.angle_beta   90.00
_cell.angle_gamma   90.00
#
_symmetry.space_group_name_H-M   'P 1'
#
loop_
_entity.id
_entity.type
_entity.pdbx_description
1 polymer ?
#
loop_
_entity_poly.entity_id
_entity_poly.type
_entity_poly.pdbx_seq_one_letter_code
_entity_poly.pdbx_strand_id
1 'polypeptide(L)'
;MTTGEQIFHAIERLSVALSSWEEFKMTLKDAFLNEGTEYSLAEQLVGIIDEHLKANYSGDYHLSLVRLITKQHDSEQSLLQNTAVTSAFRQYMSFYVDASIPEPAYAIHH
;
A
#
# COMPACT_ATOMS: atom_id res chain seq x y z
N MET A 1 -5.75 9.15 10.77
CA MET A 1 -5.53 8.22 9.64
C MET A 1 -4.27 7.44 9.93
N THR A 2 -4.38 6.11 10.03
CA THR A 2 -3.20 5.23 10.21
C THR A 2 -2.33 5.23 8.95
N THR A 3 -1.06 4.85 9.04
CA THR A 3 -0.16 4.73 7.87
C THR A 3 -0.76 3.78 6.82
N GLY A 4 -1.37 2.68 7.28
CA GLY A 4 -2.08 1.73 6.42
C GLY A 4 -3.24 2.34 5.64
N GLU A 5 -4.06 3.16 6.29
CA GLU A 5 -5.14 3.91 5.63
C GLU A 5 -4.60 4.92 4.61
N GLN A 6 -3.46 5.59 4.89
CA GLN A 6 -2.86 6.52 3.94
C GLN A 6 -2.42 5.81 2.67
N ILE A 7 -1.78 4.65 2.81
CA ILE A 7 -1.37 3.79 1.70
C ILE A 7 -2.60 3.34 0.92
N PHE A 8 -3.65 2.88 1.60
CA PHE A 8 -4.89 2.45 0.96
C PHE A 8 -5.50 3.58 0.11
N HIS A 9 -5.68 4.77 0.68
CA HIS A 9 -6.28 5.90 -0.03
C HIS A 9 -5.39 6.47 -1.14
N ALA A 10 -4.07 6.27 -1.08
CA ALA A 10 -3.17 6.62 -2.17
C ALA A 10 -3.41 5.69 -3.38
N ILE A 11 -3.64 4.41 -3.15
CA ILE A 11 -3.92 3.40 -4.19
C ILE A 11 -5.32 3.59 -4.78
N GLU A 12 -6.34 3.85 -3.95
CA GLU A 12 -7.69 4.17 -4.41
C GLU A 12 -7.66 5.39 -5.34
N ARG A 13 -6.95 6.45 -4.94
CA ARG A 13 -6.76 7.61 -5.79
C ARG A 13 -6.07 7.21 -7.09
N LEU A 14 -4.95 6.50 -7.04
CA LEU A 14 -4.24 6.03 -8.25
C LEU A 14 -5.15 5.23 -9.22
N SER A 15 -6.16 4.53 -8.71
CA SER A 15 -7.13 3.74 -9.50
C SER A 15 -8.12 4.61 -10.28
N VAL A 16 -8.27 5.89 -9.93
CA VAL A 16 -9.15 6.85 -10.62
C VAL A 16 -8.38 7.59 -11.73
N ALA A 17 -9.02 7.79 -12.88
CA ALA A 17 -8.41 8.27 -14.14
C ALA A 17 -7.75 9.67 -14.13
N LEU A 18 -7.79 10.41 -13.01
CA LEU A 18 -7.26 11.79 -12.88
C LEU A 18 -6.04 11.91 -11.97
N SER A 19 -5.50 10.79 -11.50
CA SER A 19 -4.52 10.80 -10.42
C SER A 19 -3.09 10.85 -10.93
N SER A 20 -2.28 11.73 -10.34
CA SER A 20 -0.87 11.88 -10.68
C SER A 20 -0.04 10.79 -9.99
N TRP A 21 0.76 10.06 -10.78
CA TRP A 21 1.77 9.14 -10.24
C TRP A 21 2.75 9.84 -9.29
N GLU A 22 3.05 11.12 -9.49
CA GLU A 22 3.91 11.87 -8.57
C GLU A 22 3.25 12.12 -7.21
N GLU A 23 1.94 12.43 -7.19
CA GLU A 23 1.19 12.61 -5.94
C GLU A 23 1.08 11.29 -5.17
N PHE A 24 0.86 10.18 -5.89
CA PHE A 24 0.89 8.84 -5.32
C PHE A 24 2.23 8.54 -4.63
N LYS A 25 3.34 8.76 -5.34
CA LYS A 25 4.69 8.56 -4.79
C LYS A 25 4.98 9.44 -3.58
N MET A 26 4.62 10.73 -3.64
CA MET A 26 4.78 11.63 -2.48
C MET A 26 3.97 11.14 -1.29
N THR A 27 2.70 10.78 -1.49
CA THR A 27 1.83 10.30 -0.40
C THR A 27 2.36 9.03 0.24
N LEU A 28 2.86 8.07 -0.56
CA LEU A 28 3.50 6.86 -0.05
C LEU A 28 4.76 7.16 0.74
N LYS A 29 5.62 8.04 0.23
CA LYS A 29 6.85 8.44 0.92
C LYS A 29 6.53 9.05 2.28
N ASP A 30 5.59 9.99 2.31
CA ASP A 30 5.15 10.65 3.55
C ASP A 30 4.57 9.64 4.53
N ALA A 31 3.78 8.66 4.06
CA ALA A 31 3.25 7.59 4.90
C ALA A 31 4.37 6.78 5.55
N PHE A 32 5.39 6.36 4.81
CA PHE A 32 6.53 5.63 5.37
C PHE A 32 7.36 6.48 6.35
N LEU A 33 7.59 7.76 6.04
CA LEU A 33 8.29 8.69 6.92
C LEU A 33 7.54 8.88 8.24
N ASN A 34 6.21 9.01 8.19
CA ASN A 34 5.35 9.16 9.37
C ASN A 34 5.38 7.93 10.28
N GLU A 35 5.55 6.73 9.72
CA GLU A 35 5.74 5.49 10.47
C GLU A 35 7.15 5.35 11.06
N GLY A 36 8.08 6.27 10.75
CA GLY A 36 9.45 6.26 11.24
C GLY A 36 10.45 5.54 10.33
N THR A 37 10.10 5.32 9.06
CA THR A 37 11.05 4.80 8.07
C THR A 37 12.09 5.87 7.73
N GLU A 38 13.36 5.49 7.62
CA GLU A 38 14.42 6.42 7.18
C GLU A 38 14.15 6.93 5.76
N TYR A 39 14.54 8.18 5.48
CA TYR A 39 14.23 8.85 4.21
C TYR A 39 14.71 8.08 2.96
N SER A 40 15.95 7.62 2.96
CA SER A 40 16.52 6.85 1.84
C SER A 40 15.81 5.51 1.63
N LEU A 41 15.38 4.86 2.71
CA LEU A 41 14.61 3.62 2.66
C LEU A 41 13.19 3.88 2.17
N ALA A 42 12.54 4.96 2.62
CA ALA A 42 11.23 5.36 2.13
C ALA A 42 11.26 5.67 0.63
N GLU A 43 12.28 6.37 0.13
CA GLU A 43 12.46 6.60 -1.31
C GLU A 43 12.65 5.30 -2.10
N GLN A 44 13.47 4.37 -1.60
CA GLN A 44 13.68 3.08 -2.24
C GLN A 44 12.38 2.26 -2.31
N LEU A 45 11.63 2.19 -1.21
CA LEU A 45 10.35 1.48 -1.16
C LEU A 45 9.32 2.06 -2.13
N VAL A 46 9.23 3.38 -2.21
CA VAL A 46 8.34 4.06 -3.16
C VAL A 46 8.74 3.72 -4.60
N GLY A 47 10.04 3.68 -4.91
CA GLY A 47 10.54 3.27 -6.22
C GLY A 47 10.15 1.84 -6.58
N ILE A 48 10.36 0.90 -5.65
CA ILE A 48 9.99 -0.52 -5.83
C ILE A 48 8.49 -0.67 -6.06
N ILE A 49 7.66 0.00 -5.25
CA ILE A 49 6.19 -0.04 -5.38
C ILE A 49 5.76 0.56 -6.72
N ASP A 50 6.30 1.72 -7.11
CA ASP A 50 5.99 2.38 -8.38
C ASP A 50 6.30 1.48 -9.58
N GLU A 51 7.50 0.91 -9.63
CA GLU A 51 7.92 -0.01 -10.69
C GLU A 51 7.05 -1.26 -10.73
N HIS A 52 6.75 -1.84 -9.55
CA HIS A 52 5.92 -3.03 -9.46
C HIS A 52 4.49 -2.79 -9.97
N LEU A 53 3.86 -1.68 -9.56
CA LEU A 53 2.49 -1.37 -9.96
C LEU A 53 2.40 -1.04 -11.45
N LYS A 54 3.40 -0.33 -12.01
CA LYS A 54 3.48 -0.08 -13.46
C LYS A 54 3.67 -1.36 -14.26
N ALA A 55 4.52 -2.27 -13.80
CA ALA A 55 4.78 -3.55 -14.46
C ALA A 55 3.59 -4.53 -14.39
N ASN A 56 2.74 -4.40 -13.37
CA ASN A 56 1.60 -5.29 -13.13
C ASN A 56 0.24 -4.59 -13.34
N TYR A 57 0.19 -3.59 -14.23
CA TYR A 57 -1.02 -2.82 -14.55
C TYR A 57 -2.15 -3.75 -15.03
N SER A 58 -2.97 -4.21 -14.09
CA SER A 58 -4.05 -5.17 -14.32
C SER A 58 -5.41 -4.64 -13.87
N GLY A 59 -5.47 -3.36 -13.50
CA GLY A 59 -6.68 -2.67 -13.02
C GLY A 59 -6.93 -2.81 -11.51
N ASP A 60 -6.20 -3.70 -10.82
CA ASP A 60 -6.27 -3.87 -9.37
C ASP A 60 -4.88 -3.64 -8.74
N TYR A 61 -4.64 -2.39 -8.33
CA TYR A 61 -3.40 -1.99 -7.69
C TYR A 61 -3.30 -2.48 -6.25
N HIS A 62 -4.42 -2.67 -5.56
CA HIS A 62 -4.42 -3.23 -4.22
C HIS A 62 -3.91 -4.66 -4.24
N LEU A 63 -4.46 -5.52 -5.11
CA LEU A 63 -4.00 -6.89 -5.28
C LEU A 63 -2.53 -6.95 -5.73
N SER A 64 -2.11 -6.04 -6.61
CA SER A 64 -0.71 -5.95 -7.02
C SER A 64 0.22 -5.62 -5.85
N LEU A 65 -0.13 -4.66 -4.99
CA LEU A 65 0.66 -4.36 -3.80
C LEU A 65 0.65 -5.52 -2.79
N VAL A 66 -0.48 -6.19 -2.58
CA VAL A 66 -0.54 -7.39 -1.73
C VAL A 66 0.41 -8.48 -2.25
N ARG A 67 0.45 -8.69 -3.57
CA ARG A 67 1.37 -9.64 -4.20
C ARG A 67 2.84 -9.25 -4.02
N LEU A 68 3.17 -7.96 -4.07
CA LEU A 68 4.52 -7.48 -3.76
C LEU A 68 4.90 -7.80 -2.30
N ILE A 69 4.03 -7.44 -1.35
CA ILE A 69 4.27 -7.67 0.09
C ILE A 69 4.41 -9.17 0.41
N THR A 70 3.62 -10.02 -0.25
CA THR A 70 3.56 -11.47 0.03
C THR A 70 4.55 -12.32 -0.79
N LYS A 71 5.07 -11.84 -1.92
CA LYS A 71 6.16 -12.49 -2.68
C LYS A 71 7.51 -12.32 -1.97
N GLN A 72 7.61 -12.81 -0.74
CA GLN A 72 8.84 -12.89 0.03
C GLN A 72 9.72 -14.06 -0.42
N HIS A 73 10.29 -14.06 -1.63
CA HIS A 73 11.19 -15.17 -1.96
C HIS A 73 12.56 -14.94 -2.57
N ASP A 74 12.90 -13.80 -3.18
CA ASP A 74 14.31 -13.59 -3.55
C ASP A 74 14.64 -12.09 -3.60
N SER A 75 15.69 -11.69 -2.87
CA SER A 75 16.37 -10.37 -2.89
C SER A 75 15.82 -9.22 -2.03
N GLU A 76 14.50 -9.05 -1.84
CA GLU A 76 13.93 -7.88 -1.12
C GLU A 76 13.76 -8.07 0.40
N GLN A 77 14.16 -9.23 0.94
CA GLN A 77 14.02 -9.58 2.37
C GLN A 77 14.67 -8.58 3.33
N SER A 78 15.73 -7.88 2.92
CA SER A 78 16.44 -6.90 3.76
C SER A 78 15.57 -5.67 4.09
N LEU A 79 14.75 -5.21 3.13
CA LEU A 79 13.97 -3.97 3.27
C LEU A 79 12.76 -4.17 4.19
N LEU A 80 12.18 -5.37 4.20
CA LEU A 80 11.03 -5.72 5.04
C LEU A 80 11.41 -6.10 6.48
N GLN A 81 12.71 -6.20 6.80
CA GLN A 81 13.19 -6.38 8.19
C GLN A 81 13.16 -5.06 9.00
N ASN A 82 12.95 -3.92 8.34
CA ASN A 82 12.70 -2.68 9.05
C ASN A 82 11.33 -2.73 9.73
N THR A 83 11.31 -2.59 11.04
CA THR A 83 10.10 -2.68 11.87
C THR A 83 9.03 -1.64 11.50
N ALA A 84 9.41 -0.43 11.09
CA ALA A 84 8.47 0.59 10.64
C ALA A 84 7.80 0.17 9.32
N VAL A 85 8.57 -0.38 8.38
CA VAL A 85 8.08 -0.89 7.10
C VAL A 85 7.13 -2.07 7.31
N THR A 86 7.51 -3.03 8.17
CA THR A 86 6.63 -4.15 8.53
C THR A 86 5.34 -3.65 9.18
N SER A 87 5.42 -2.64 10.06
CA SER A 87 4.26 -2.03 10.73
C SER A 87 3.32 -1.38 9.71
N ALA A 88 3.84 -0.54 8.81
CA ALA A 88 3.08 0.11 7.75
C ALA A 88 2.32 -0.91 6.89
N PHE A 89 3.00 -1.97 6.43
CA PHE A 89 2.36 -3.00 5.62
C PHE A 89 1.36 -3.84 6.41
N ARG A 90 1.60 -4.12 7.70
CA ARG A 90 0.62 -4.80 8.54
C ARG A 90 -0.65 -3.95 8.71
N GLN A 91 -0.50 -2.66 8.97
CA GLN A 91 -1.64 -1.73 9.05
C GLN A 91 -2.41 -1.70 7.74
N TYR A 92 -1.71 -1.57 6.60
CA TYR A 92 -2.30 -1.59 5.27
C TYR A 92 -3.08 -2.88 5.01
N MET A 93 -2.49 -4.04 5.27
CA MET A 93 -3.14 -5.35 5.08
C MET A 93 -4.37 -5.52 5.97
N SER A 94 -4.30 -5.09 7.24
CA SER A 94 -5.46 -5.13 8.14
C SER A 94 -6.60 -4.27 7.59
N PHE A 95 -6.30 -3.02 7.24
CA PHE A 95 -7.31 -2.10 6.71
C PHE A 95 -7.89 -2.58 5.38
N TYR A 96 -7.05 -3.10 4.48
CA TYR A 96 -7.49 -3.65 3.20
C TYR A 96 -8.46 -4.81 3.39
N VAL A 97 -8.19 -5.73 4.32
CA VAL A 97 -9.11 -6.83 4.64
C VAL A 97 -10.43 -6.29 5.18
N ASP A 98 -10.38 -5.38 6.15
CA ASP A 98 -11.58 -4.79 6.76
C ASP A 98 -12.44 -4.06 5.71
N ALA A 99 -11.81 -3.29 4.82
CA ALA A 99 -12.48 -2.54 3.74
C ALA A 99 -12.99 -3.45 2.60
N SER A 100 -12.42 -4.65 2.44
CA SER A 100 -12.81 -5.59 1.38
C SER A 100 -13.95 -6.53 1.77
N ILE A 101 -14.37 -6.54 3.05
CA ILE A 101 -15.52 -7.33 3.50
C ILE A 101 -16.79 -6.59 3.04
N PRO A 102 -17.58 -7.16 2.11
CA PRO A 102 -18.88 -6.57 1.79
C PRO A 102 -19.75 -6.55 3.03
N GLU A 103 -20.42 -5.43 3.31
CA GLU A 103 -21.38 -5.35 4.40
C GLU A 103 -22.37 -6.52 4.30
N PRO A 104 -22.63 -7.27 5.40
CA PRO A 104 -23.59 -8.35 5.34
C PRO A 104 -24.96 -7.79 4.97
N ALA A 105 -25.52 -8.29 3.87
CA ALA A 105 -26.80 -7.88 3.28
C ALA A 105 -28.05 -8.07 4.18
N TYR A 106 -27.89 -8.36 5.47
CA TYR A 106 -28.96 -8.63 6.42
C TYR A 106 -29.43 -7.41 7.24
N ALA A 107 -28.95 -6.19 6.94
CA ALA A 107 -29.42 -4.97 7.61
C ALA A 107 -30.55 -4.23 6.86
N ILE A 108 -31.33 -4.91 6.02
CA ILE A 108 -32.59 -4.37 5.47
C ILE A 108 -33.71 -5.38 5.71
N HIS A 109 -34.08 -5.59 6.97
CA HIS A 109 -35.42 -6.01 7.36
C HIS A 109 -35.62 -5.59 8.81
N HIS A 110 -36.35 -4.50 9.04
CA HIS A 110 -37.50 -4.42 9.96
C HIS A 110 -38.09 -3.01 9.98
#